data_AF-A0A849PWI0-F1
#
_entry.id   AF-A0A849PWI0-F1
#
_cell.length_a   1.000
_cell.length_b   1.000
_cell.length_c   1.000
_cell.angle_alpha   90.00
_cell.angle_beta   90.00
_cell.angle_gamma   90.00
#
_symmetry.space_group_name_H-M   'P 1'
#
loop_
_entity.id
_entity.type
_entity.pdbx_description
1 polymer ?
#
loop_
_entity_poly.entity_id
_entity_poly.type
_entity_poly.pdbx_seq_one_letter_code
_entity_poly.pdbx_strand_id
1 'polypeptide(L)'
;MGRTAPTYRTLLEQVLAEWGPYRRALRTVDRANFDRMVNHAREHASAGSNLADLDPTTPIMLSVLLAHEAELVRLRRALEAHLEDGVDKEGEP
;
A
#
# COMPACT_ATOMS: atom_id res chain seq x y z
N MET A 1 34.43 4.41 14.49
CA MET A 1 33.56 3.21 14.35
C MET A 1 32.72 3.41 13.10
N GLY A 2 32.89 2.55 12.11
CA GLY A 2 32.26 2.69 10.79
C GLY A 2 30.74 2.68 10.90
N ARG A 3 30.09 3.69 10.33
CA ARG A 3 28.63 3.77 10.29
C ARG A 3 28.15 2.66 9.35
N THR A 4 27.54 1.61 9.89
CA THR A 4 26.82 0.62 9.07
C THR A 4 25.84 1.36 8.19
N ALA A 5 25.83 1.07 6.89
CA ALA A 5 24.88 1.69 5.97
C ALA A 5 23.44 1.42 6.45
N PRO A 6 22.54 2.41 6.42
CA PRO A 6 21.16 2.23 6.86
C PRO A 6 20.48 1.15 6.00
N THR A 7 19.73 0.26 6.64
CA THR A 7 18.94 -0.74 5.91
C THR A 7 17.82 -0.05 5.13
N TYR A 8 17.31 -0.70 4.08
CA TYR A 8 16.13 -0.21 3.37
C TYR A 8 14.94 0.06 4.31
N ARG A 9 14.72 -0.79 5.33
CA ARG A 9 13.69 -0.58 6.34
C ARG A 9 13.92 0.70 7.16
N THR A 10 15.18 1.03 7.45
CA THR A 10 15.53 2.30 8.12
C THR A 10 15.20 3.50 7.23
N LEU A 11 15.58 3.45 5.95
CA LEU A 11 15.30 4.50 4.98
C LEU A 11 13.79 4.67 4.76
N LEU A 12 13.04 3.56 4.68
CA LEU A 12 11.59 3.54 4.61
C LEU A 12 10.97 4.34 5.76
N GLU A 13 11.30 4.00 7.02
CA GLU A 13 10.71 4.69 8.16
C GLU A 13 11.11 6.17 8.24
N GLN A 14 12.30 6.54 7.74
CA GLN A 14 12.69 7.94 7.61
C GLN A 14 11.78 8.70 6.65
N VAL A 15 11.57 8.19 5.44
CA VAL A 15 10.66 8.81 4.45
C VAL A 15 9.23 8.89 4.99
N LEU A 16 8.73 7.82 5.62
CA LEU A 16 7.39 7.81 6.20
C LEU A 16 7.23 8.84 7.33
N ALA A 17 8.28 9.07 8.13
CA ALA A 17 8.28 10.11 9.16
C ALA A 17 8.24 11.51 8.55
N GLU A 18 8.95 11.73 7.44
CA GLU A 18 8.93 12.99 6.68
C GLU A 18 7.54 13.31 6.12
N TRP A 19 6.71 12.30 5.84
CA TRP A 19 5.32 12.49 5.42
C TRP A 19 4.36 12.83 6.57
N GLY A 20 4.84 12.85 7.82
CA GLY A 20 4.05 13.17 9.00
C GLY A 20 3.26 14.48 8.94
N PRO A 21 3.83 15.61 8.48
CA PRO A 21 3.09 16.86 8.28
C PRO A 21 1.94 16.72 7.28
N TYR A 22 2.16 16.01 6.17
CA TYR A 22 1.12 15.73 5.18
C TYR A 22 -0.02 14.93 5.82
N ARG A 23 0.28 13.83 6.52
CA ARG A 23 -0.71 13.03 7.26
C ARG A 23 -1.52 13.89 8.24
N ARG A 24 -0.87 14.79 8.97
CA ARG A 24 -1.58 15.65 9.95
C ARG A 24 -2.57 16.60 9.29
N ALA A 25 -2.28 17.08 8.08
CA ALA A 25 -3.15 17.96 7.32
C ALA A 25 -4.38 17.27 6.71
N LEU A 26 -4.37 15.93 6.56
CA LEU A 26 -5.49 15.16 6.02
C LEU A 26 -6.73 15.17 6.92
N ARG A 27 -7.92 14.98 6.36
CA ARG A 27 -9.16 14.73 7.13
C ARG A 27 -9.11 13.38 7.83
N THR A 28 -9.97 13.13 8.81
CA THR A 28 -9.96 11.86 9.58
C THR A 28 -10.12 10.62 8.71
N VAL A 29 -11.00 10.65 7.70
CA VAL A 29 -11.17 9.53 6.76
C VAL A 29 -9.89 9.30 5.94
N ASP A 30 -9.29 10.38 5.43
CA ASP A 30 -8.08 10.29 4.60
C ASP A 30 -6.86 9.88 5.42
N ARG A 31 -6.79 10.24 6.71
CA ARG A 31 -5.75 9.76 7.62
C ARG A 31 -5.78 8.23 7.78
N ALA A 32 -6.96 7.65 7.94
CA ALA A 32 -7.09 6.20 8.04
C ALA A 32 -6.70 5.51 6.72
N ASN A 33 -7.03 6.10 5.57
CA ASN A 33 -6.61 5.61 4.26
C ASN A 33 -5.08 5.69 4.09
N PHE A 34 -4.48 6.81 4.49
CA PHE A 34 -3.04 7.01 4.48
C PHE A 34 -2.31 6.01 5.36
N ASP A 35 -2.83 5.71 6.57
CA ASP A 35 -2.21 4.72 7.46
C ASP A 35 -2.20 3.32 6.86
N ARG A 36 -3.29 2.91 6.18
CA ARG A 36 -3.33 1.64 5.44
C ARG A 36 -2.34 1.62 4.29
N MET A 37 -2.29 2.70 3.51
CA MET A 37 -1.33 2.88 2.42
C MET A 37 0.12 2.72 2.90
N VAL A 38 0.48 3.36 4.01
CA VAL A 38 1.83 3.26 4.59
C VAL A 38 2.14 1.83 5.07
N ASN A 39 1.16 1.10 5.59
CA ASN A 39 1.36 -0.30 5.96
C ASN A 39 1.66 -1.18 4.75
N HIS A 40 1.04 -0.94 3.60
CA HIS A 40 1.39 -1.65 2.36
C HIS A 40 2.84 -1.43 1.94
N ALA A 41 3.39 -0.23 2.13
CA ALA A 41 4.81 0.02 1.88
C ALA A 41 5.71 -0.83 2.80
N ARG A 42 5.32 -1.04 4.07
CA ARG A 42 6.06 -1.87 5.03
C ARG A 42 6.00 -3.36 4.71
N GLU A 43 4.84 -3.85 4.27
CA GLU A 43 4.64 -5.26 3.89
C GLU A 43 5.56 -5.66 2.73
N HIS A 44 5.82 -4.73 1.82
CA HIS A 44 6.69 -4.95 0.65
C HIS A 44 8.16 -4.56 0.90
N ALA A 45 8.57 -4.30 2.15
CA ALA A 45 9.91 -3.81 2.42
C ALA A 45 11.03 -4.77 1.99
N SER A 46 10.77 -6.09 1.96
CA SER A 46 11.70 -7.09 1.45
C SER A 46 11.86 -7.04 -0.08
N ALA A 47 10.79 -6.71 -0.81
CA ALA A 47 10.87 -6.50 -2.25
C ALA A 47 11.59 -5.17 -2.57
N GLY A 48 11.26 -4.12 -1.81
CA GLY A 48 11.89 -2.81 -1.94
C GLY A 48 13.39 -2.80 -1.68
N SER A 49 13.92 -3.70 -0.84
CA SER A 49 15.38 -3.80 -0.64
C SER A 49 16.16 -4.21 -1.89
N ASN A 50 15.52 -4.81 -2.90
CA ASN A 50 16.17 -5.08 -4.20
C ASN A 50 16.36 -3.82 -5.04
N LEU A 51 15.72 -2.71 -4.66
CA LEU A 51 15.83 -1.39 -5.29
C LEU A 51 16.49 -0.38 -4.33
N ALA A 52 17.25 -0.86 -3.33
CA ALA A 52 17.83 0.00 -2.28
C ALA A 52 18.84 1.04 -2.81
N ASP A 53 19.37 0.85 -4.02
CA ASP A 53 20.26 1.81 -4.68
C ASP A 53 19.51 3.01 -5.30
N LEU A 54 18.18 2.94 -5.41
CA LEU A 54 17.33 4.04 -5.87
C LEU A 54 16.92 4.96 -4.70
N ASP A 55 16.43 6.15 -5.04
CA ASP A 55 15.74 7.00 -4.07
C ASP A 55 14.63 6.20 -3.36
N PRO A 56 14.62 6.10 -2.01
CA PRO A 56 13.71 5.22 -1.27
C PRO A 56 12.22 5.50 -1.53
N THR A 57 11.87 6.71 -1.96
CA THR A 57 10.49 7.04 -2.35
C THR A 57 10.01 6.16 -3.50
N THR A 58 10.88 5.82 -4.44
CA THR A 58 10.52 5.03 -5.64
C THR A 58 10.00 3.62 -5.29
N PRO A 59 10.74 2.77 -4.56
CA PRO A 59 10.24 1.47 -4.14
C PRO A 59 9.07 1.56 -3.15
N ILE A 60 8.97 2.62 -2.35
CA ILE A 60 7.79 2.88 -1.51
C ILE A 60 6.55 3.07 -2.38
N MET A 61 6.61 3.96 -3.37
CA MET A 61 5.49 4.23 -4.26
C MET A 61 5.11 2.99 -5.07
N LEU A 62 6.10 2.24 -5.57
CA LEU A 62 5.85 0.99 -6.28
C LEU A 62 5.11 -0.03 -5.40
N SER A 63 5.53 -0.17 -4.15
CA SER A 63 4.90 -1.06 -3.17
C SER A 63 3.44 -0.68 -2.91
N VAL A 64 3.17 0.61 -2.74
CA VAL A 64 1.81 1.14 -2.55
C VAL A 64 0.94 0.87 -3.77
N LEU A 65 1.44 1.16 -4.98
CA LEU A 65 0.71 0.95 -6.22
C LEU A 65 0.39 -0.54 -6.44
N LEU A 66 1.36 -1.42 -6.16
CA LEU A 66 1.18 -2.86 -6.28
C LEU A 66 0.09 -3.39 -5.33
N ALA A 67 0.10 -2.93 -4.08
CA ALA A 67 -0.93 -3.30 -3.10
C ALA A 67 -2.31 -2.80 -3.52
N HIS A 68 -2.41 -1.58 -4.05
CA HIS A 68 -3.68 -1.07 -4.56
C HIS A 68 -4.17 -1.83 -5.79
N GLU A 69 -3.30 -2.23 -6.72
CA GLU A 69 -3.70 -3.06 -7.87
C GLU A 69 -4.22 -4.42 -7.41
N ALA A 70 -3.57 -5.05 -6.42
CA ALA A 70 -4.04 -6.30 -5.85
C ALA A 70 -5.44 -6.14 -5.20
N GLU A 71 -5.66 -5.05 -4.46
CA GLU A 71 -6.96 -4.76 -3.85
C GLU A 71 -8.03 -4.46 -4.90
N LEU A 72 -7.71 -3.72 -5.97
CA LEU A 72 -8.62 -3.49 -7.09
C LEU A 72 -9.03 -4.80 -7.77
N VAL A 73 -8.09 -5.70 -8.03
CA VAL A 73 -8.39 -7.03 -8.57
C VAL A 73 -9.29 -7.82 -7.62
N ARG A 74 -9.02 -7.79 -6.31
CA ARG A 74 -9.85 -8.47 -5.30
C ARG A 74 -11.28 -7.93 -5.29
N LEU A 75 -11.44 -6.60 -5.32
CA LEU A 75 -12.74 -5.93 -5.31
C LEU A 75 -13.53 -6.20 -6.59
N ARG A 76 -12.86 -6.18 -7.76
CA ARG A 76 -13.50 -6.53 -9.04
C ARG A 76 -14.04 -7.95 -9.04
N ARG A 77 -13.24 -8.93 -8.57
CA ARG A 77 -13.69 -10.32 -8.44
C ARG A 77 -14.84 -10.49 -7.46
N ALA A 78 -14.80 -9.77 -6.33
CA ALA A 78 -15.89 -9.81 -5.35
C ALA A 78 -17.19 -9.23 -5.92
N LEU A 79 -17.09 -8.18 -6.74
CA LEU A 79 -18.24 -7.60 -7.43
C LEU A 79 -18.78 -8.55 -8.50
N GLU A 80 -17.93 -9.15 -9.32
CA GLU A 80 -18.31 -10.16 -10.32
C GLU A 80 -19.08 -11.31 -9.67
N ALA A 81 -18.54 -11.90 -8.60
CA ALA A 81 -19.20 -12.98 -7.86
C ALA A 81 -20.57 -12.55 -7.27
N HIS A 82 -20.66 -11.33 -6.73
CA HIS A 82 -21.93 -10.83 -6.18
C HIS A 82 -23.00 -10.61 -7.26
N LEU A 83 -22.59 -10.21 -8.46
CA LEU A 83 -23.50 -10.07 -9.60
C LEU A 83 -23.98 -11.42 -10.12
N GLU A 84 -23.09 -12.43 -10.18
CA GLU A 84 -23.45 -13.81 -10.53
C GLU A 84 -24.46 -14.39 -9.53
N ASP A 85 -24.21 -14.24 -8.23
CA ASP A 85 -25.13 -14.68 -7.15
C ASP A 85 -26.50 -13.97 -7.19
N GLY A 86 -26.55 -12.73 -7.69
CA GLY A 86 -27.78 -11.94 -7.81
C GLY A 86 -28.65 -12.36 -8.99
N VAL A 87 -28.03 -12.76 -10.12
CA VAL A 87 -28.72 -13.24 -11.32
C VAL A 87 -29.36 -14.62 -11.07
N ASP A 88 -28.72 -15.47 -10.27
CA ASP A 88 -29.25 -16.80 -9.93
C ASP A 88 -30.50 -16.73 -9.03
N LYS A 89 -30.73 -15.62 -8.31
CA LYS A 89 -31.90 -15.46 -7.42
C LYS A 89 -33.12 -14.78 -8.06
N GLU A 90 -32.96 -14.16 -9.22
CA GLU A 90 -34.09 -13.61 -9.99
C GLU A 90 -34.64 -14.61 -11.04
N GLY A 91 -33.98 -15.77 -11.21
CA GLY A 91 -34.31 -16.79 -12.19
C GLY A 91 -35.17 -17.97 -11.72
N GLU A 92 -35.61 -18.00 -10.44
CA GLU A 92 -36.41 -19.12 -9.92
C GLU A 92 -37.90 -18.72 -9.80
N PRO A 93 -38.81 -19.31 -10.62
CA PRO A 93 -40.25 -19.10 -10.53
C PRO A 93 -40.93 -19.86 -9.39
#